data_AF-U3ILF9-F1
#
_entry.id   AF-U3ILF9-F1
#
_cell.length_a   1.000
_cell.length_b   1.000
_cell.length_c   1.000
_cell.angle_alpha   90.00
_cell.angle_beta   90.00
_cell.angle_gamma   90.00
#
_symmetry.space_group_name_H-M   'P 1'
#
loop_
_entity.id
_entity.type
_entity.pdbx_description
1 polymer ?
#
loop_
_entity_poly.entity_id
_entity_poly.type
_entity_poly.pdbx_seq_one_letter_code
_entity_poly.pdbx_strand_id
1 'polypeptide(L)'
;GRREPRFPRRPGCGDPRSPSPEDDPALSGRGARIAGAAPGLLDEGFALYLADPFDRERNPEGVLNLGTSENTLCFDLIEERVSAAAAAAAAAAAAAAAAAAYGYLIPAPYYGGINSKMWLYGELQPVHVPLFSEVMFWLFGYLYTLTDISQGAVALILINPHNPLGDIYPAQLLKECLDFAHRYELHVIMDEIYMLSVYDDITFTSVLSLERVGVLHTTNHEIQKAVNQLAVFHSCPGPVQHVLSQFLKDRDWMDNVFFPTNKKRLKEAQKLLVDGLADIGVPVLKSSGGLYVWADFRKFLKSQTFEAELELWQKLLDKKLLISPGKAFCCYEPGWFRLVFSNSVDKIYLCKLLYF
;
A
#
# COMPACT_ATOMS: atom_id res chain seq x y z
N GLY A 1 17.35 -40.44 2.92
CA GLY A 1 16.26 -39.49 3.26
C GLY A 1 16.58 -38.14 2.67
N ARG A 2 15.56 -37.39 2.21
CA ARG A 2 15.69 -35.97 1.87
C ARG A 2 15.33 -35.16 3.11
N ARG A 3 16.03 -34.05 3.38
CA ARG A 3 15.64 -33.10 4.43
C ARG A 3 14.61 -32.14 3.84
N GLU A 4 13.51 -31.94 4.53
CA GLU A 4 12.59 -30.84 4.24
C GLU A 4 13.26 -29.49 4.56
N PRO A 5 12.98 -28.42 3.79
CA PRO A 5 13.44 -27.08 4.14
C PRO A 5 12.75 -26.61 5.42
N ARG A 6 13.54 -26.44 6.50
CA ARG A 6 13.08 -25.76 7.71
C ARG A 6 13.01 -24.26 7.45
N PHE A 7 11.85 -23.77 7.03
CA PHE A 7 11.59 -22.34 6.91
C PHE A 7 11.70 -21.61 8.26
N PRO A 8 12.13 -20.34 8.29
CA PRO A 8 12.18 -19.55 9.51
C PRO A 8 10.78 -19.37 10.12
N ARG A 9 10.72 -19.19 11.45
CA ARG A 9 9.46 -18.90 12.16
C ARG A 9 8.93 -17.53 11.73
N ARG A 10 7.60 -17.37 11.79
CA ARG A 10 6.88 -16.11 11.49
C ARG A 10 7.59 -14.90 12.13
N PRO A 11 7.98 -13.86 11.36
CA PRO A 11 8.30 -12.56 11.92
C PRO A 11 7.09 -12.03 12.69
N GLY A 12 7.32 -11.48 13.89
CA GLY A 12 6.23 -11.06 14.77
C GLY A 12 5.58 -9.75 14.33
N CYS A 13 4.39 -9.84 13.74
CA CYS A 13 3.31 -8.96 14.19
C CYS A 13 2.95 -9.36 15.63
N GLY A 14 2.58 -8.39 16.47
CA GLY A 14 2.37 -8.62 17.91
C GLY A 14 1.32 -9.71 18.21
N ASP A 15 1.50 -10.45 19.30
CA ASP A 15 0.50 -11.41 19.77
C ASP A 15 -0.77 -10.65 20.22
N PRO A 16 -1.95 -10.85 19.58
CA PRO A 16 -3.16 -10.07 19.89
C PRO A 16 -3.75 -10.34 21.29
N ARG A 17 -3.09 -11.16 22.11
CA ARG A 17 -3.53 -11.60 23.45
C ARG A 17 -2.75 -10.91 24.58
N SER A 18 -2.01 -9.84 24.30
CA SER A 18 -1.63 -8.87 25.34
C SER A 18 -2.89 -8.37 26.06
N PRO A 19 -2.91 -8.26 27.40
CA PRO A 19 -4.07 -7.75 28.12
C PRO A 19 -4.42 -6.33 27.62
N SER A 20 -5.71 -6.05 27.49
CA SER A 20 -6.18 -4.72 27.13
C SER A 20 -5.80 -3.70 28.20
N PRO A 21 -5.67 -2.41 27.85
CA PRO A 21 -5.79 -1.33 28.82
C PRO A 21 -7.08 -1.48 29.63
N GLU A 22 -7.11 -0.91 30.83
CA GLU A 22 -8.28 -0.95 31.71
C GLU A 22 -9.52 -0.34 31.01
N ASP A 23 -10.71 -0.86 31.34
CA ASP A 23 -11.97 -0.49 30.69
C ASP A 23 -12.35 1.00 30.94
N ASP A 24 -11.87 1.89 30.07
CA ASP A 24 -12.36 3.27 29.99
C ASP A 24 -13.87 3.24 29.67
N PRO A 25 -14.74 3.71 30.58
CA PRO A 25 -16.20 3.65 30.39
C PRO A 25 -16.72 4.53 29.26
N ALA A 26 -15.88 5.41 28.67
CA ALA A 26 -16.21 6.13 27.44
C ALA A 26 -16.04 5.29 26.16
N LEU A 27 -15.31 4.17 26.22
CA LEU A 27 -15.01 3.32 25.07
C LEU A 27 -15.88 2.06 25.03
N SER A 28 -16.46 1.77 23.87
CA SER A 28 -17.02 0.43 23.62
C SER A 28 -15.90 -0.62 23.62
N GLY A 29 -16.22 -1.89 23.88
CA GLY A 29 -15.24 -2.98 23.83
C GLY A 29 -14.53 -3.16 22.47
N ARG A 30 -15.03 -2.56 21.38
CA ARG A 30 -14.28 -2.42 20.10
C ARG A 30 -13.38 -1.17 20.13
N GLY A 31 -13.86 -0.05 20.66
CA GLY A 31 -13.07 1.17 20.87
C GLY A 31 -11.84 0.94 21.75
N ALA A 32 -11.99 0.22 22.87
CA ALA A 32 -10.87 -0.15 23.74
C ALA A 32 -9.83 -1.03 23.02
N ARG A 33 -10.25 -1.95 22.14
CA ARG A 33 -9.35 -2.73 21.28
C ARG A 33 -8.62 -1.91 20.22
N ILE A 34 -9.19 -0.79 19.76
CA ILE A 34 -8.51 0.17 18.87
C ILE A 34 -7.50 1.00 19.67
N ALA A 35 -7.93 1.58 20.79
CA ALA A 35 -7.09 2.46 21.62
C ALA A 35 -5.91 1.72 22.28
N GLY A 36 -6.09 0.44 22.62
CA GLY A 36 -5.02 -0.43 23.13
C GLY A 36 -4.16 -1.11 22.06
N ALA A 37 -4.41 -0.89 20.77
CA ALA A 37 -3.53 -1.39 19.73
C ALA A 37 -2.24 -0.55 19.67
N ALA A 38 -1.08 -1.19 19.72
CA ALA A 38 0.18 -0.50 19.51
C ALA A 38 0.21 0.15 18.11
N PRO A 39 0.72 1.38 17.97
CA PRO A 39 0.84 2.04 16.67
C PRO A 39 1.71 1.22 15.71
N GLY A 40 1.39 1.29 14.42
CA GLY A 40 2.24 0.68 13.40
C GLY A 40 3.54 1.48 13.22
N LEU A 41 4.57 0.80 12.74
CA LEU A 41 5.88 1.40 12.43
C LEU A 41 5.80 2.57 11.43
N LEU A 42 4.76 2.60 10.58
CA LEU A 42 4.46 3.74 9.69
C LEU A 42 3.82 4.91 10.45
N ASP A 43 2.99 4.62 11.45
CA ASP A 43 2.28 5.61 12.26
C ASP A 43 3.26 6.33 13.20
N GLU A 44 4.23 5.59 13.78
CA GLU A 44 5.35 6.14 14.56
C GLU A 44 6.17 7.14 13.72
N GLY A 45 6.62 6.72 12.53
CA GLY A 45 7.38 7.58 11.61
C GLY A 45 6.57 8.79 11.13
N PHE A 46 5.26 8.62 10.89
CA PHE A 46 4.38 9.71 10.47
C PHE A 46 4.09 10.71 11.60
N ALA A 47 3.96 10.25 12.86
CA ALA A 47 3.82 11.12 14.03
C ALA A 47 5.07 12.00 14.24
N LEU A 48 6.28 11.45 14.04
CA LEU A 48 7.53 12.22 14.07
C LEU A 48 7.57 13.29 12.96
N TYR A 49 7.10 12.97 11.75
CA TYR A 49 6.96 13.97 10.67
C TYR A 49 5.92 15.05 11.00
N LEU A 50 4.77 14.70 11.57
CA LEU A 50 3.74 15.68 11.94
C LEU A 50 4.18 16.64 13.06
N ALA A 51 5.09 16.20 13.95
CA ALA A 51 5.65 17.04 15.00
C ALA A 51 6.68 18.06 14.50
N ASP A 52 7.34 17.78 13.36
CA ASP A 52 8.41 18.60 12.79
C ASP A 52 8.49 18.45 11.26
N PRO A 53 7.51 18.98 10.50
CA PRO A 53 7.45 18.79 9.05
C PRO A 53 8.41 19.73 8.31
N PHE A 54 9.11 19.23 7.28
CA PHE A 54 9.91 20.06 6.38
C PHE A 54 9.05 21.08 5.61
N ASP A 55 9.46 22.36 5.66
CA ASP A 55 8.94 23.46 4.84
C ASP A 55 10.12 24.31 4.34
N ARG A 56 10.19 24.54 3.02
CA ARG A 56 11.34 25.20 2.36
C ARG A 56 11.60 26.64 2.85
N GLU A 57 10.58 27.34 3.32
CA GLU A 57 10.67 28.73 3.77
C GLU A 57 10.61 28.85 5.30
N ARG A 58 9.88 27.95 5.96
CA ARG A 58 9.49 28.06 7.38
C ARG A 58 10.21 27.07 8.30
N ASN A 59 10.62 25.91 7.78
CA ASN A 59 11.29 24.86 8.54
C ASN A 59 12.20 23.99 7.65
N PRO A 60 13.31 24.53 7.12
CA PRO A 60 14.19 23.80 6.21
C PRO A 60 14.97 22.66 6.89
N GLU A 61 15.02 22.62 8.22
CA GLU A 61 15.63 21.55 9.03
C GLU A 61 14.62 20.49 9.49
N GLY A 62 13.36 20.60 9.06
CA GLY A 62 12.29 19.65 9.40
C GLY A 62 12.39 18.32 8.65
N VAL A 63 11.55 17.36 9.05
CA VAL A 63 11.52 16.00 8.49
C VAL A 63 11.00 16.01 7.05
N LEU A 64 11.86 15.60 6.12
CA LEU A 64 11.58 15.37 4.71
C LEU A 64 10.86 14.03 4.53
N ASN A 65 9.57 14.09 4.17
CA ASN A 65 8.72 12.92 4.05
C ASN A 65 8.66 12.36 2.62
N LEU A 66 9.31 11.19 2.43
CA LEU A 66 9.15 10.30 1.28
C LEU A 66 8.58 8.92 1.71
N GLY A 67 7.96 8.84 2.90
CA GLY A 67 7.33 7.63 3.44
C GLY A 67 5.82 7.57 3.17
N THR A 68 5.13 8.71 3.18
CA THR A 68 3.67 8.80 2.93
C THR A 68 3.37 8.77 1.43
N SER A 69 2.50 7.85 1.00
CA SER A 69 2.17 7.58 -0.41
C SER A 69 1.14 8.58 -0.97
N GLU A 70 1.56 9.83 -1.19
CA GLU A 70 0.76 10.94 -1.70
C GLU A 70 1.28 11.42 -3.06
N ASN A 71 0.39 11.79 -3.99
CA ASN A 71 0.75 12.37 -5.29
C ASN A 71 0.45 13.88 -5.33
N THR A 72 1.46 14.70 -5.08
CA THR A 72 1.39 16.17 -5.16
C THR A 72 1.91 16.74 -6.49
N LEU A 73 2.43 15.89 -7.39
CA LEU A 73 3.05 16.30 -8.67
C LEU A 73 2.12 17.07 -9.62
N CYS A 74 0.81 16.98 -9.45
CA CYS A 74 -0.19 17.68 -10.28
C CYS A 74 -1.14 18.57 -9.46
N PHE A 75 -0.73 19.02 -8.27
CA PHE A 75 -1.56 19.90 -7.43
C PHE A 75 -1.87 21.23 -8.11
N ASP A 76 -0.96 21.80 -8.91
CA ASP A 76 -1.20 22.95 -9.78
C ASP A 76 -2.40 22.76 -10.73
N LEU A 77 -2.49 21.60 -11.38
CA LEU A 77 -3.58 21.25 -12.31
C LEU A 77 -4.90 20.94 -11.60
N ILE A 78 -4.83 20.47 -10.34
CA ILE A 78 -5.98 20.08 -9.54
C ILE A 78 -6.56 21.29 -8.79
N GLU A 79 -5.71 22.16 -8.24
CA GLU A 79 -6.08 23.33 -7.43
C GLU A 79 -6.92 24.34 -8.21
N GLU A 80 -6.56 24.63 -9.47
CA GLU A 80 -7.34 25.47 -10.38
C GLU A 80 -8.81 24.99 -10.48
N ARG A 81 -9.02 23.68 -10.55
CA ARG A 81 -10.34 23.05 -10.72
C ARG A 81 -11.04 22.69 -9.41
N VAL A 82 -10.31 22.41 -8.33
CA VAL A 82 -10.88 22.22 -6.99
C VAL A 82 -11.37 23.56 -6.42
N SER A 83 -10.70 24.67 -6.72
CA SER A 83 -11.17 26.02 -6.39
C SER A 83 -12.53 26.35 -7.04
N ALA A 84 -12.88 25.67 -8.13
CA ALA A 84 -14.18 25.76 -8.78
C ALA A 84 -15.22 24.71 -8.28
N ALA A 85 -14.91 23.89 -7.24
CA ALA A 85 -15.72 22.70 -6.92
C ALA A 85 -15.78 22.23 -5.42
N ALA A 86 -14.65 22.09 -4.70
CA ALA A 86 -14.46 21.71 -3.27
C ALA A 86 -14.77 20.27 -2.69
N ALA A 87 -13.71 19.57 -2.18
CA ALA A 87 -13.61 18.24 -1.45
C ALA A 87 -13.68 16.92 -2.31
N ALA A 88 -13.19 15.68 -1.98
CA ALA A 88 -12.50 14.95 -0.88
C ALA A 88 -13.26 13.94 0.08
N ALA A 89 -13.37 12.60 -0.22
CA ALA A 89 -13.66 11.43 0.72
C ALA A 89 -13.92 10.01 0.06
N ALA A 90 -13.68 8.88 0.78
CA ALA A 90 -14.39 7.55 0.74
C ALA A 90 -13.66 6.38 1.50
N ALA A 91 -14.35 5.43 2.20
CA ALA A 91 -13.80 4.12 2.64
C ALA A 91 -14.80 3.11 3.33
N ALA A 92 -15.25 2.00 2.70
CA ALA A 92 -16.33 1.15 3.28
C ALA A 92 -16.28 -0.40 3.19
N ALA A 93 -15.37 -1.04 2.43
CA ALA A 93 -15.60 -2.43 1.97
C ALA A 93 -15.33 -3.59 2.97
N ALA A 94 -14.51 -3.43 4.00
CA ALA A 94 -13.91 -4.55 4.73
C ALA A 94 -14.84 -5.31 5.71
N ALA A 95 -16.00 -4.75 6.07
CA ALA A 95 -16.81 -5.22 7.21
C ALA A 95 -18.00 -6.13 6.83
N ALA A 96 -17.99 -6.73 5.64
CA ALA A 96 -19.02 -7.66 5.17
C ALA A 96 -18.62 -9.15 5.27
N ALA A 97 -17.39 -9.47 5.70
CA ALA A 97 -16.93 -10.84 5.90
C ALA A 97 -17.41 -11.39 7.26
N ALA A 98 -17.86 -12.64 7.30
CA ALA A 98 -18.49 -13.24 8.48
C ALA A 98 -17.48 -13.74 9.52
N ALA A 99 -17.82 -13.54 10.80
CA ALA A 99 -16.96 -13.88 11.93
C ALA A 99 -17.02 -15.38 12.31
N ALA A 100 -16.08 -16.15 11.77
CA ALA A 100 -15.47 -17.27 12.47
C ALA A 100 -13.93 -17.20 12.25
N ALA A 101 -13.16 -18.18 12.72
CA ALA A 101 -11.69 -18.13 12.76
C ALA A 101 -11.03 -18.28 11.38
N TYR A 102 -11.25 -17.32 10.49
CA TYR A 102 -10.79 -17.31 9.10
C TYR A 102 -9.62 -16.35 8.87
N GLY A 103 -8.89 -16.59 7.78
CA GLY A 103 -7.83 -15.73 7.28
C GLY A 103 -8.05 -15.28 5.83
N TYR A 104 -7.07 -14.55 5.31
CA TYR A 104 -7.02 -14.15 3.90
C TYR A 104 -5.60 -14.31 3.34
N LEU A 105 -5.50 -14.74 2.09
CA LEU A 105 -4.25 -14.83 1.36
C LEU A 105 -3.84 -13.43 0.85
N ILE A 106 -2.57 -13.06 1.02
CA ILE A 106 -2.04 -11.79 0.51
C ILE A 106 -0.55 -11.91 0.11
N PRO A 107 -0.14 -11.43 -1.09
CA PRO A 107 1.27 -11.33 -1.48
C PRO A 107 2.07 -10.50 -0.48
N ALA A 108 3.30 -10.90 -0.14
CA ALA A 108 4.16 -10.16 0.79
C ALA A 108 5.52 -9.84 0.16
N PRO A 109 6.01 -8.59 0.20
CA PRO A 109 5.51 -7.45 1.01
C PRO A 109 4.23 -6.81 0.47
N TYR A 110 3.40 -6.23 1.36
CA TYR A 110 2.16 -5.51 1.03
C TYR A 110 1.96 -4.28 1.93
N TYR A 111 1.02 -3.41 1.58
CA TYR A 111 0.62 -2.28 2.44
C TYR A 111 0.01 -2.76 3.77
N GLY A 112 0.81 -2.72 4.85
CA GLY A 112 0.44 -3.25 6.17
C GLY A 112 -0.82 -2.64 6.80
N GLY A 113 -1.26 -1.45 6.35
CA GLY A 113 -2.55 -0.85 6.76
C GLY A 113 -3.80 -1.64 6.33
N ILE A 114 -3.65 -2.71 5.55
CA ILE A 114 -4.69 -3.73 5.33
C ILE A 114 -4.94 -4.54 6.61
N ASN A 115 -3.89 -4.91 7.36
CA ASN A 115 -4.00 -5.74 8.56
C ASN A 115 -4.95 -5.15 9.60
N SER A 116 -4.74 -3.89 9.96
CA SER A 116 -5.56 -3.17 10.94
C SER A 116 -7.03 -3.10 10.52
N LYS A 117 -7.32 -3.01 9.22
CA LYS A 117 -8.69 -2.95 8.68
C LYS A 117 -9.37 -4.31 8.70
N MET A 118 -8.70 -5.35 8.18
CA MET A 118 -9.26 -6.72 8.15
C MET A 118 -9.46 -7.29 9.56
N TRP A 119 -8.54 -6.96 10.50
CA TRP A 119 -8.67 -7.30 11.91
C TRP A 119 -9.82 -6.54 12.60
N LEU A 120 -9.87 -5.20 12.49
CA LEU A 120 -10.91 -4.38 13.13
C LEU A 120 -12.33 -4.78 12.74
N TYR A 121 -12.53 -5.13 11.47
CA TYR A 121 -13.86 -5.29 10.90
C TYR A 121 -14.35 -6.74 10.81
N GLY A 122 -13.45 -7.72 10.65
CA GLY A 122 -13.82 -9.14 10.55
C GLY A 122 -12.98 -10.09 11.43
N GLU A 123 -12.08 -9.57 12.26
CA GLU A 123 -11.13 -10.33 13.09
C GLU A 123 -10.24 -11.30 12.27
N LEU A 124 -10.08 -11.02 10.98
CA LEU A 124 -9.38 -11.87 10.02
C LEU A 124 -7.84 -11.73 10.10
N GLN A 125 -7.14 -12.85 9.94
CA GLN A 125 -5.67 -12.92 10.01
C GLN A 125 -5.01 -13.09 8.62
N PRO A 126 -3.89 -12.40 8.33
CA PRO A 126 -3.19 -12.55 7.06
C PRO A 126 -2.45 -13.90 6.98
N VAL A 127 -2.54 -14.53 5.80
CA VAL A 127 -1.69 -15.62 5.36
C VAL A 127 -0.82 -15.10 4.21
N HIS A 128 0.46 -14.90 4.49
CA HIS A 128 1.38 -14.35 3.51
C HIS A 128 1.70 -15.33 2.38
N VAL A 129 1.79 -14.80 1.17
CA VAL A 129 2.30 -15.45 -0.04
C VAL A 129 3.63 -14.75 -0.37
N PRO A 130 4.78 -15.22 0.15
CA PRO A 130 6.03 -14.46 0.11
C PRO A 130 6.60 -14.32 -1.30
N LEU A 131 6.89 -13.09 -1.68
CA LEU A 131 7.65 -12.71 -2.85
C LEU A 131 9.10 -12.49 -2.41
N PHE A 132 10.06 -13.02 -3.18
CA PHE A 132 11.49 -12.93 -2.92
C PHE A 132 12.18 -12.25 -4.10
N SER A 133 13.18 -11.40 -3.80
CA SER A 133 13.85 -10.55 -4.78
C SER A 133 14.56 -11.34 -5.90
N GLU A 134 15.08 -12.52 -5.60
CA GLU A 134 15.70 -13.42 -6.59
C GLU A 134 14.68 -14.16 -7.48
N VAL A 135 13.38 -14.17 -7.12
CA VAL A 135 12.38 -15.09 -7.71
C VAL A 135 10.98 -14.47 -7.90
N MET A 136 10.94 -13.23 -8.40
CA MET A 136 9.77 -12.37 -8.67
C MET A 136 8.61 -12.94 -9.53
N PHE A 137 8.66 -14.21 -9.96
CA PHE A 137 7.68 -14.81 -10.88
C PHE A 137 6.77 -15.89 -10.28
N TRP A 138 6.97 -16.32 -9.04
CA TRP A 138 6.27 -17.51 -8.49
C TRP A 138 5.12 -17.21 -7.53
N LEU A 139 4.39 -16.11 -7.71
CA LEU A 139 3.10 -15.90 -7.02
C LEU A 139 2.18 -17.13 -7.19
N PHE A 140 2.02 -17.59 -8.43
CA PHE A 140 1.28 -18.81 -8.77
C PHE A 140 1.91 -20.07 -8.18
N GLY A 141 3.22 -20.24 -8.32
CA GLY A 141 3.95 -21.41 -7.81
C GLY A 141 3.83 -21.58 -6.30
N TYR A 142 3.84 -20.48 -5.54
CA TYR A 142 3.64 -20.51 -4.10
C TYR A 142 2.18 -20.73 -3.71
N LEU A 143 1.22 -20.06 -4.37
CA LEU A 143 -0.22 -20.28 -4.15
C LEU A 143 -0.60 -21.77 -4.29
N TYR A 144 -0.04 -22.46 -5.27
CA TYR A 144 -0.26 -23.90 -5.47
C TYR A 144 0.45 -24.82 -4.46
N THR A 145 1.32 -24.28 -3.59
CA THR A 145 1.85 -25.00 -2.41
C THR A 145 1.05 -24.72 -1.12
N LEU A 146 0.07 -23.82 -1.16
CA LEU A 146 -0.78 -23.45 -0.02
C LEU A 146 -2.07 -24.27 0.09
N THR A 147 -2.14 -25.47 -0.52
CA THR A 147 -3.33 -26.34 -0.56
C THR A 147 -3.88 -26.72 0.82
N ASP A 148 -3.01 -26.78 1.82
CA ASP A 148 -3.36 -27.14 3.19
C ASP A 148 -3.72 -25.90 4.02
N ILE A 149 -3.36 -24.71 3.53
CA ILE A 149 -3.46 -23.42 4.23
C ILE A 149 -4.67 -22.61 3.75
N SER A 150 -5.18 -22.91 2.54
CA SER A 150 -6.50 -22.43 2.09
C SER A 150 -7.67 -22.97 2.92
N GLN A 151 -7.49 -24.02 3.72
CA GLN A 151 -8.52 -24.67 4.55
C GLN A 151 -9.09 -23.78 5.69
N GLY A 152 -8.57 -22.55 5.86
CA GLY A 152 -9.18 -21.51 6.69
C GLY A 152 -9.21 -20.13 6.05
N ALA A 153 -8.91 -20.01 4.75
CA ALA A 153 -8.96 -18.73 4.04
C ALA A 153 -10.35 -18.49 3.44
N VAL A 154 -10.86 -17.27 3.53
CA VAL A 154 -12.13 -16.86 2.89
C VAL A 154 -11.95 -15.82 1.77
N ALA A 155 -10.74 -15.26 1.65
CA ALA A 155 -10.42 -14.28 0.63
C ALA A 155 -8.98 -14.38 0.12
N LEU A 156 -8.77 -13.91 -1.11
CA LEU A 156 -7.48 -13.56 -1.71
C LEU A 156 -7.47 -12.05 -1.96
N ILE A 157 -6.49 -11.34 -1.39
CA ILE A 157 -6.29 -9.91 -1.59
C ILE A 157 -5.12 -9.68 -2.53
N LEU A 158 -5.33 -8.87 -3.57
CA LEU A 158 -4.34 -8.49 -4.57
C LEU A 158 -4.32 -6.96 -4.71
N ILE A 159 -3.14 -6.39 -5.01
CA ILE A 159 -2.93 -4.94 -5.18
C ILE A 159 -2.26 -4.74 -6.54
N ASN A 160 -2.85 -3.94 -7.42
CA ASN A 160 -2.41 -3.82 -8.82
C ASN A 160 -2.70 -2.42 -9.42
N PRO A 161 -1.70 -1.56 -9.71
CA PRO A 161 -0.27 -1.73 -9.45
C PRO A 161 0.09 -1.95 -7.97
N HIS A 162 1.12 -2.75 -7.73
CA HIS A 162 1.44 -3.33 -6.43
C HIS A 162 2.02 -2.31 -5.44
N ASN A 163 1.47 -2.18 -4.23
CA ASN A 163 2.12 -1.45 -3.12
C ASN A 163 2.78 -2.47 -2.17
N PRO A 164 4.11 -2.48 -1.96
CA PRO A 164 5.07 -1.39 -2.20
C PRO A 164 5.98 -1.53 -3.43
N LEU A 165 5.84 -2.58 -4.24
CA LEU A 165 6.83 -2.94 -5.27
C LEU A 165 6.77 -2.09 -6.56
N GLY A 166 5.59 -1.62 -6.94
CA GLY A 166 5.35 -0.84 -8.16
C GLY A 166 5.24 -1.68 -9.45
N ASP A 167 5.17 -3.00 -9.30
CA ASP A 167 4.83 -3.96 -10.37
C ASP A 167 3.39 -3.80 -10.87
N ILE A 168 3.13 -4.31 -12.08
CA ILE A 168 1.81 -4.45 -12.68
C ILE A 168 1.60 -5.92 -13.01
N TYR A 169 0.55 -6.55 -12.48
CA TYR A 169 0.27 -7.95 -12.76
C TYR A 169 -0.17 -8.14 -14.22
N PRO A 170 0.48 -9.03 -15.00
CA PRO A 170 0.02 -9.36 -16.35
C PRO A 170 -1.39 -9.96 -16.34
N ALA A 171 -2.18 -9.69 -17.38
CA ALA A 171 -3.56 -10.19 -17.52
C ALA A 171 -3.68 -11.73 -17.34
N GLN A 172 -2.66 -12.47 -17.80
CA GLN A 172 -2.58 -13.93 -17.63
C GLN A 172 -2.43 -14.34 -16.16
N LEU A 173 -1.56 -13.64 -15.39
CA LEU A 173 -1.38 -13.91 -13.96
C LEU A 173 -2.62 -13.51 -13.15
N LEU A 174 -3.29 -12.41 -13.52
CA LEU A 174 -4.57 -12.03 -12.93
C LEU A 174 -5.62 -13.13 -13.13
N LYS A 175 -5.75 -13.66 -14.36
CA LYS A 175 -6.65 -14.78 -14.65
C LYS A 175 -6.29 -16.03 -13.85
N GLU A 176 -5.02 -16.40 -13.79
CA GLU A 176 -4.54 -17.55 -13.01
C GLU A 176 -4.85 -17.43 -11.51
N CYS A 177 -4.81 -16.21 -10.95
CA CYS A 177 -5.23 -15.94 -9.58
C CYS A 177 -6.75 -16.03 -9.39
N LEU A 178 -7.56 -15.64 -10.39
CA LEU A 178 -9.02 -15.85 -10.37
C LEU A 178 -9.36 -17.34 -10.48
N ASP A 179 -8.70 -18.10 -11.36
CA ASP A 179 -8.88 -19.54 -11.52
C ASP A 179 -8.48 -20.31 -10.23
N PHE A 180 -7.47 -19.82 -9.50
CA PHE A 180 -7.12 -20.31 -8.16
C PHE A 180 -8.21 -19.96 -7.13
N ALA A 181 -8.64 -18.70 -7.04
CA ALA A 181 -9.63 -18.27 -6.07
C ALA A 181 -10.98 -19.00 -6.26
N HIS A 182 -11.42 -19.17 -7.51
CA HIS A 182 -12.62 -19.93 -7.84
C HIS A 182 -12.53 -21.39 -7.38
N ARG A 183 -11.37 -22.06 -7.56
CA ARG A 183 -11.17 -23.45 -7.13
C ARG A 183 -11.28 -23.66 -5.62
N TYR A 184 -10.91 -22.65 -4.83
CA TYR A 184 -10.94 -22.69 -3.36
C TYR A 184 -12.08 -21.86 -2.76
N GLU A 185 -13.10 -21.51 -3.57
CA GLU A 185 -14.30 -20.74 -3.17
C GLU A 185 -13.99 -19.41 -2.46
N LEU A 186 -12.85 -18.79 -2.77
CA LEU A 186 -12.36 -17.56 -2.13
C LEU A 186 -12.99 -16.31 -2.76
N HIS A 187 -13.35 -15.33 -1.93
CA HIS A 187 -13.63 -13.97 -2.40
C HIS A 187 -12.33 -13.30 -2.89
N VAL A 188 -12.36 -12.65 -4.05
CA VAL A 188 -11.22 -11.83 -4.51
C VAL A 188 -11.45 -10.37 -4.18
N ILE A 189 -10.50 -9.75 -3.49
CA ILE A 189 -10.44 -8.30 -3.26
C ILE A 189 -9.26 -7.78 -4.09
N MET A 190 -9.56 -7.00 -5.13
CA MET A 190 -8.54 -6.33 -5.94
C MET A 190 -8.50 -4.84 -5.59
N ASP A 191 -7.36 -4.38 -5.06
CA ASP A 191 -7.07 -2.97 -4.84
C ASP A 191 -6.35 -2.39 -6.07
N GLU A 192 -7.12 -1.70 -6.93
CA GLU A 192 -6.61 -1.04 -8.14
C GLU A 192 -6.43 0.47 -7.97
N ILE A 193 -6.27 0.98 -6.74
CA ILE A 193 -6.19 2.43 -6.46
C ILE A 193 -5.09 3.16 -7.25
N TYR A 194 -4.03 2.45 -7.67
CA TYR A 194 -2.92 3.00 -8.46
C TYR A 194 -3.10 2.88 -9.99
N MET A 195 -4.25 2.42 -10.52
CA MET A 195 -4.44 2.13 -11.96
C MET A 195 -4.13 3.31 -12.90
N LEU A 196 -4.33 4.55 -12.44
CA LEU A 196 -4.06 5.79 -13.19
C LEU A 196 -2.63 6.35 -12.97
N SER A 197 -1.78 5.59 -12.27
CA SER A 197 -0.38 5.93 -11.96
C SER A 197 0.58 4.95 -12.64
N VAL A 198 0.42 4.74 -13.95
CA VAL A 198 1.27 3.86 -14.77
C VAL A 198 2.05 4.71 -15.78
N TYR A 199 3.38 4.70 -15.68
CA TYR A 199 4.27 5.68 -16.32
C TYR A 199 5.25 5.09 -17.36
N ASP A 200 5.33 3.76 -17.45
CA ASP A 200 5.91 3.07 -18.60
C ASP A 200 4.90 2.85 -19.73
N ASP A 201 5.38 2.39 -20.88
CA ASP A 201 4.56 2.07 -22.05
C ASP A 201 4.09 0.60 -21.97
N ILE A 202 3.43 0.32 -20.84
CA ILE A 202 2.83 -0.97 -20.47
C ILE A 202 1.32 -0.76 -20.31
N THR A 203 0.53 -1.62 -20.94
CA THR A 203 -0.93 -1.60 -20.81
C THR A 203 -1.36 -2.14 -19.46
N PHE A 204 -1.92 -1.27 -18.60
CA PHE A 204 -2.63 -1.73 -17.41
C PHE A 204 -3.87 -2.54 -17.82
N THR A 205 -4.07 -3.71 -17.19
CA THR A 205 -5.29 -4.50 -17.34
C THR A 205 -6.00 -4.54 -15.99
N SER A 206 -7.14 -3.85 -15.89
CA SER A 206 -8.03 -3.99 -14.74
C SER A 206 -8.61 -5.40 -14.71
N VAL A 207 -8.76 -6.00 -13.52
CA VAL A 207 -9.56 -7.22 -13.37
C VAL A 207 -11.01 -6.99 -13.85
N LEU A 208 -11.50 -5.74 -13.76
CA LEU A 208 -12.79 -5.29 -14.28
C LEU A 208 -12.73 -4.76 -15.73
N SER A 209 -11.67 -5.13 -16.46
CA SER A 209 -11.65 -5.17 -17.93
C SER A 209 -11.73 -6.59 -18.48
N LEU A 210 -11.58 -7.62 -17.62
CA LEU A 210 -11.90 -9.01 -17.95
C LEU A 210 -13.43 -9.22 -17.98
N GLU A 211 -14.16 -8.64 -17.01
CA GLU A 211 -15.61 -8.36 -17.09
C GLU A 211 -15.93 -6.95 -16.55
N ARG A 212 -16.97 -6.29 -17.06
CA ARG A 212 -16.98 -4.81 -17.24
C ARG A 212 -17.24 -3.94 -15.98
N VAL A 213 -16.26 -3.06 -15.68
CA VAL A 213 -16.33 -1.74 -15.00
C VAL A 213 -16.37 -1.70 -13.46
N GLY A 214 -15.60 -0.76 -12.91
CA GLY A 214 -15.34 -0.58 -11.48
C GLY A 214 -16.38 0.17 -10.66
N VAL A 215 -16.97 -0.55 -9.71
CA VAL A 215 -17.61 -0.12 -8.45
C VAL A 215 -17.18 -1.15 -7.38
N LEU A 216 -17.68 -1.11 -6.14
CA LEU A 216 -17.81 -2.37 -5.37
C LEU A 216 -18.82 -3.28 -6.09
N HIS A 217 -18.36 -3.96 -7.13
CA HIS A 217 -19.18 -4.84 -7.94
C HIS A 217 -19.22 -6.23 -7.32
N THR A 218 -20.32 -6.53 -6.63
CA THR A 218 -20.63 -7.87 -6.14
C THR A 218 -22.07 -8.23 -6.46
N THR A 219 -22.28 -9.43 -7.00
CA THR A 219 -23.59 -10.02 -7.25
C THR A 219 -24.20 -10.64 -5.99
N ASN A 220 -23.45 -10.75 -4.89
CA ASN A 220 -23.93 -11.27 -3.62
C ASN A 220 -24.74 -10.20 -2.86
N HIS A 221 -26.06 -10.38 -2.84
CA HIS A 221 -27.01 -9.45 -2.22
C HIS A 221 -26.82 -9.26 -0.71
N GLU A 222 -26.33 -10.25 0.04
CA GLU A 222 -26.08 -10.09 1.48
C GLU A 222 -24.81 -9.25 1.73
N ILE A 223 -23.79 -9.32 0.86
CA ILE A 223 -22.64 -8.41 0.89
C ILE A 223 -23.09 -6.98 0.53
N GLN A 224 -23.92 -6.79 -0.50
CA GLN A 224 -24.50 -5.48 -0.84
C GLN A 224 -25.24 -4.86 0.36
N LYS A 225 -26.10 -5.66 1.00
CA LYS A 225 -26.90 -5.29 2.17
C LYS A 225 -26.03 -4.95 3.39
N ALA A 226 -25.02 -5.75 3.68
CA ALA A 226 -24.06 -5.47 4.75
C ALA A 226 -23.32 -4.14 4.53
N VAL A 227 -22.73 -3.94 3.35
CA VAL A 227 -22.02 -2.69 3.01
C VAL A 227 -22.95 -1.48 3.03
N ASN A 228 -24.20 -1.61 2.61
CA ASN A 228 -25.19 -0.54 2.71
C ASN A 228 -25.51 -0.13 4.16
N GLN A 229 -25.48 -1.05 5.14
CA GLN A 229 -25.60 -0.67 6.56
C GLN A 229 -24.36 0.08 7.06
N LEU A 230 -23.17 -0.28 6.58
CA LEU A 230 -21.90 0.33 6.97
C LEU A 230 -21.69 1.71 6.33
N ALA A 231 -22.17 1.89 5.10
CA ALA A 231 -22.00 3.11 4.31
C ALA A 231 -22.60 4.37 4.98
N VAL A 232 -23.56 4.22 5.91
CA VAL A 232 -24.20 5.31 6.65
C VAL A 232 -23.18 6.27 7.30
N PHE A 233 -22.07 5.74 7.81
CA PHE A 233 -21.00 6.54 8.46
C PHE A 233 -19.72 6.70 7.62
N HIS A 234 -19.67 6.07 6.45
CA HIS A 234 -18.46 5.93 5.62
C HIS A 234 -18.63 6.47 4.19
N SER A 235 -19.81 7.02 3.88
CA SER A 235 -20.15 7.59 2.58
C SER A 235 -19.33 8.83 2.26
N CYS A 236 -18.94 8.94 1.00
CA CYS A 236 -18.38 10.14 0.39
C CYS A 236 -19.41 11.30 0.48
N PRO A 237 -19.15 12.45 1.14
CA PRO A 237 -20.12 13.53 1.25
C PRO A 237 -20.55 14.11 -0.10
N GLY A 238 -21.80 14.55 -0.21
CA GLY A 238 -22.41 15.03 -1.48
C GLY A 238 -21.57 16.05 -2.28
N PRO A 239 -20.97 17.09 -1.65
CA PRO A 239 -20.10 18.04 -2.35
C PRO A 239 -18.92 17.36 -3.07
N VAL A 240 -18.33 16.33 -2.47
CA VAL A 240 -17.23 15.56 -3.09
C VAL A 240 -17.68 14.88 -4.37
N GLN A 241 -18.83 14.20 -4.31
CA GLN A 241 -19.38 13.48 -5.46
C GLN A 241 -19.69 14.48 -6.58
N HIS A 242 -20.12 15.70 -6.23
CA HIS A 242 -20.27 16.79 -7.18
C HIS A 242 -18.93 17.15 -7.84
N VAL A 243 -17.87 17.44 -7.07
CA VAL A 243 -16.51 17.75 -7.58
C VAL A 243 -16.02 16.69 -8.53
N LEU A 244 -15.96 15.44 -8.05
CA LEU A 244 -15.44 14.32 -8.79
C LEU A 244 -16.26 14.10 -10.08
N SER A 245 -17.57 14.37 -10.05
CA SER A 245 -18.39 14.34 -11.27
C SER A 245 -18.02 15.42 -12.29
N GLN A 246 -17.53 16.61 -11.89
CA GLN A 246 -17.11 17.63 -12.86
C GLN A 246 -15.77 17.25 -13.50
N PHE A 247 -14.79 16.80 -12.71
CA PHE A 247 -13.53 16.24 -13.22
C PHE A 247 -13.77 15.07 -14.19
N LEU A 248 -14.64 14.10 -13.84
CA LEU A 248 -14.90 12.91 -14.65
C LEU A 248 -15.80 13.14 -15.89
N LYS A 249 -16.44 14.31 -16.03
CA LYS A 249 -17.18 14.72 -17.23
C LYS A 249 -16.28 15.33 -18.30
N ASP A 250 -15.28 16.10 -17.89
CA ASP A 250 -14.35 16.77 -18.82
C ASP A 250 -13.29 15.80 -19.34
N ARG A 251 -13.72 14.94 -20.27
CA ARG A 251 -12.86 13.92 -20.88
C ARG A 251 -11.74 14.52 -21.70
N ASP A 252 -12.01 15.62 -22.40
CA ASP A 252 -10.99 16.30 -23.21
C ASP A 252 -9.83 16.81 -22.34
N TRP A 253 -10.11 17.39 -21.16
CA TRP A 253 -9.04 17.76 -20.21
C TRP A 253 -8.39 16.54 -19.55
N MET A 254 -9.18 15.54 -19.12
CA MET A 254 -8.62 14.34 -18.48
C MET A 254 -7.63 13.61 -19.40
N ASP A 255 -8.03 13.38 -20.64
CA ASP A 255 -7.31 12.51 -21.58
C ASP A 255 -6.19 13.26 -22.33
N ASN A 256 -6.33 14.57 -22.57
CA ASN A 256 -5.31 15.36 -23.30
C ASN A 256 -4.41 16.24 -22.40
N VAL A 257 -4.79 16.52 -21.14
CA VAL A 257 -4.01 17.37 -20.23
C VAL A 257 -3.57 16.62 -18.98
N PHE A 258 -4.52 16.11 -18.18
CA PHE A 258 -4.23 15.54 -16.87
C PHE A 258 -3.44 14.23 -16.95
N PHE A 259 -3.95 13.21 -17.65
CA PHE A 259 -3.26 11.92 -17.74
C PHE A 259 -1.89 12.02 -18.42
N PRO A 260 -1.70 12.74 -19.55
CA PRO A 260 -0.38 12.92 -20.14
C PRO A 260 0.61 13.63 -19.21
N THR A 261 0.17 14.69 -18.50
CA THR A 261 1.05 15.46 -17.61
C THR A 261 1.38 14.66 -16.34
N ASN A 262 0.41 13.97 -15.73
CA ASN A 262 0.65 13.10 -14.59
C ASN A 262 1.58 11.92 -14.95
N LYS A 263 1.36 11.27 -16.11
CA LYS A 263 2.24 10.20 -16.61
C LYS A 263 3.67 10.71 -16.77
N LYS A 264 3.85 11.87 -17.40
CA LYS A 264 5.15 12.52 -17.61
C LYS A 264 5.84 12.84 -16.28
N ARG A 265 5.17 13.60 -15.39
CA ARG A 265 5.76 14.05 -14.12
C ARG A 265 6.11 12.88 -13.20
N LEU A 266 5.27 11.83 -13.14
CA LEU A 266 5.60 10.59 -12.42
C LEU A 266 6.88 9.95 -12.97
N LYS A 267 7.04 9.85 -14.29
CA LYS A 267 8.24 9.26 -14.91
C LYS A 267 9.51 10.09 -14.65
N GLU A 268 9.42 11.41 -14.74
CA GLU A 268 10.52 12.34 -14.47
C GLU A 268 10.95 12.29 -12.99
N ALA A 269 9.98 12.26 -12.07
CA ALA A 269 10.19 12.16 -10.64
C ALA A 269 10.75 10.79 -10.19
N GLN A 270 10.21 9.68 -10.73
CA GLN A 270 10.75 8.34 -10.52
C GLN A 270 12.21 8.28 -10.97
N LYS A 271 12.52 8.75 -12.19
CA LYS A 271 13.89 8.74 -12.72
C LYS A 271 14.84 9.55 -11.85
N LEU A 272 14.46 10.76 -11.42
CA LEU A 272 15.31 11.59 -10.56
C LEU A 272 15.70 10.88 -9.25
N LEU A 273 14.74 10.20 -8.61
CA LEU A 273 14.99 9.43 -7.39
C LEU A 273 15.84 8.17 -7.66
N VAL A 274 15.53 7.42 -8.71
CA VAL A 274 16.28 6.21 -9.09
C VAL A 274 17.72 6.54 -9.46
N ASP A 275 17.95 7.63 -10.20
CA ASP A 275 19.30 8.11 -10.54
C ASP A 275 20.08 8.49 -9.25
N GLY A 276 19.46 9.22 -8.31
CA GLY A 276 20.11 9.58 -7.03
C GLY A 276 20.43 8.36 -6.15
N LEU A 277 19.52 7.39 -6.09
CA LEU A 277 19.79 6.11 -5.42
C LEU A 277 20.92 5.33 -6.12
N ALA A 278 20.97 5.34 -7.45
CA ALA A 278 22.04 4.71 -8.22
C ALA A 278 23.42 5.40 -8.03
N ASP A 279 23.46 6.73 -7.85
CA ASP A 279 24.69 7.49 -7.58
C ASP A 279 25.35 7.05 -6.26
N ILE A 280 24.57 6.86 -5.18
CA ILE A 280 25.08 6.19 -3.95
C ILE A 280 25.12 4.66 -4.05
N GLY A 281 24.81 4.08 -5.20
CA GLY A 281 24.84 2.64 -5.47
C GLY A 281 23.82 1.81 -4.70
N VAL A 282 22.63 2.34 -4.42
CA VAL A 282 21.44 1.61 -3.95
C VAL A 282 20.69 1.10 -5.18
N PRO A 283 20.65 -0.22 -5.45
CA PRO A 283 19.82 -0.74 -6.52
C PRO A 283 18.33 -0.61 -6.17
N VAL A 284 17.52 -0.45 -7.20
CA VAL A 284 16.06 -0.29 -7.11
C VAL A 284 15.40 -1.39 -7.93
N LEU A 285 14.38 -2.04 -7.37
CA LEU A 285 13.53 -2.97 -8.11
C LEU A 285 12.78 -2.20 -9.20
N LYS A 286 12.78 -2.69 -10.44
CA LYS A 286 12.13 -1.99 -11.56
C LYS A 286 10.61 -1.91 -11.34
N SER A 287 10.12 -0.71 -11.02
CA SER A 287 8.69 -0.38 -11.01
C SER A 287 8.24 0.29 -12.31
N SER A 288 6.97 0.07 -12.67
CA SER A 288 6.32 0.65 -13.86
C SER A 288 4.95 1.29 -13.55
N GLY A 289 4.43 1.10 -12.33
CA GLY A 289 3.26 1.81 -11.80
C GLY A 289 3.42 2.20 -10.33
N GLY A 290 2.36 2.77 -9.74
CA GLY A 290 2.37 3.25 -8.35
C GLY A 290 3.03 4.62 -8.18
N LEU A 291 3.39 4.94 -6.94
CA LEU A 291 3.90 6.26 -6.51
C LEU A 291 5.30 6.19 -5.86
N TYR A 292 5.93 5.02 -5.91
CA TYR A 292 7.05 4.64 -5.05
C TYR A 292 8.00 3.67 -5.75
N VAL A 293 9.21 3.58 -5.20
CA VAL A 293 10.23 2.60 -5.55
C VAL A 293 10.56 1.71 -4.35
N TRP A 294 10.95 0.47 -4.64
CA TRP A 294 11.42 -0.50 -3.65
C TRP A 294 12.94 -0.65 -3.79
N ALA A 295 13.67 -0.19 -2.77
CA ALA A 295 15.11 0.09 -2.85
C ALA A 295 15.92 -0.76 -1.86
N ASP A 296 17.08 -1.21 -2.30
CA ASP A 296 17.93 -2.19 -1.61
C ASP A 296 19.05 -1.52 -0.81
N PHE A 297 18.82 -1.33 0.49
CA PHE A 297 19.81 -0.80 1.43
C PHE A 297 20.61 -1.91 2.13
N ARG A 298 20.52 -3.18 1.72
CA ARG A 298 21.17 -4.33 2.41
C ARG A 298 22.66 -4.14 2.64
N LYS A 299 23.35 -3.43 1.74
CA LYS A 299 24.78 -3.10 1.85
C LYS A 299 25.14 -2.13 2.99
N PHE A 300 24.16 -1.39 3.53
CA PHE A 300 24.34 -0.43 4.63
C PHE A 300 23.94 -1.00 6.00
N LEU A 301 23.31 -2.19 6.04
CA LEU A 301 22.97 -2.88 7.27
C LEU A 301 24.22 -3.48 7.92
N LYS A 302 24.37 -3.35 9.24
CA LYS A 302 25.43 -4.02 10.03
C LYS A 302 25.40 -5.55 9.89
N SER A 303 24.20 -6.09 9.71
CA SER A 303 23.88 -7.52 9.64
C SER A 303 22.57 -7.69 8.90
N GLN A 304 22.37 -8.79 8.18
CA GLN A 304 21.12 -9.05 7.44
C GLN A 304 19.99 -9.48 8.39
N THR A 305 19.50 -8.55 9.22
CA THR A 305 18.38 -8.75 10.16
C THR A 305 17.50 -7.51 10.22
N PHE A 306 16.23 -7.68 10.65
CA PHE A 306 15.29 -6.57 10.75
C PHE A 306 15.63 -5.57 11.86
N GLU A 307 16.47 -5.94 12.82
CA GLU A 307 16.96 -5.05 13.87
C GLU A 307 17.97 -4.06 13.29
N ALA A 308 18.83 -4.51 12.38
CA ALA A 308 19.74 -3.65 11.64
C ALA A 308 19.02 -2.77 10.60
N GLU A 309 17.91 -3.24 10.04
CA GLU A 309 17.01 -2.41 9.21
C GLU A 309 16.40 -1.26 10.02
N LEU A 310 15.87 -1.54 11.21
CA LEU A 310 15.32 -0.52 12.10
C LEU A 310 16.40 0.44 12.64
N GLU A 311 17.60 -0.05 12.93
CA GLU A 311 18.75 0.81 13.26
C GLU A 311 19.10 1.78 12.12
N LEU A 312 19.02 1.34 10.85
CA LEU A 312 19.27 2.21 9.71
C LEU A 312 18.13 3.21 9.52
N TRP A 313 16.89 2.74 9.65
CA TRP A 313 15.70 3.59 9.58
C TRP A 313 15.73 4.72 10.62
N GLN A 314 16.04 4.40 11.88
CA GLN A 314 16.17 5.42 12.93
C GLN A 314 17.27 6.44 12.59
N LYS A 315 18.44 6.02 12.10
CA LYS A 315 19.51 6.96 11.69
C LYS A 315 19.09 7.89 10.54
N LEU A 316 18.20 7.44 9.66
CA LEU A 316 17.65 8.29 8.59
C LEU A 316 16.64 9.29 9.17
N LEU A 317 15.79 8.88 10.11
CA LEU A 317 14.90 9.78 10.85
C LEU A 317 15.66 10.82 11.71
N ASP A 318 16.71 10.40 12.41
CA ASP A 318 17.62 11.27 13.17
C ASP A 318 18.30 12.30 12.24
N LYS A 319 18.43 11.96 10.96
CA LYS A 319 18.92 12.82 9.88
C LYS A 319 17.82 13.54 9.10
N LYS A 320 16.57 13.53 9.58
CA LYS A 320 15.40 14.20 8.99
C LYS A 320 14.87 13.61 7.69
N LEU A 321 15.22 12.36 7.34
CA LEU A 321 14.67 11.66 6.17
C LEU A 321 13.70 10.54 6.59
N LEU A 322 12.39 10.77 6.41
CA LEU A 322 11.36 9.74 6.58
C LEU A 322 11.17 8.96 5.28
N ILE A 323 11.62 7.69 5.30
CA ILE A 323 11.29 6.65 4.33
C ILE A 323 10.67 5.45 5.07
N SER A 324 10.05 4.49 4.36
CA SER A 324 9.34 3.37 5.02
C SER A 324 10.17 2.07 4.97
N PRO A 325 10.45 1.40 6.10
CA PRO A 325 11.30 0.20 6.16
C PRO A 325 10.54 -1.07 5.76
N GLY A 326 11.25 -2.07 5.22
CA GLY A 326 10.68 -3.31 4.67
C GLY A 326 9.83 -4.11 5.65
N LYS A 327 10.21 -4.10 6.94
CA LYS A 327 9.45 -4.69 8.06
C LYS A 327 8.02 -4.16 8.15
N ALA A 328 7.79 -2.88 7.82
CA ALA A 328 6.47 -2.25 7.86
C ALA A 328 5.49 -2.78 6.78
N PHE A 329 6.01 -3.50 5.78
CA PHE A 329 5.25 -4.11 4.70
C PHE A 329 5.22 -5.63 4.79
N CYS A 330 5.62 -6.21 5.93
CA CYS A 330 5.76 -7.66 6.13
C CYS A 330 6.71 -8.31 5.10
N CYS A 331 7.77 -7.61 4.66
CA CYS A 331 8.79 -8.20 3.80
C CYS A 331 9.49 -9.38 4.49
N TYR A 332 9.95 -10.36 3.70
CA TYR A 332 10.68 -11.54 4.19
C TYR A 332 12.20 -11.37 4.15
N GLU A 333 12.69 -10.34 3.47
CA GLU A 333 14.11 -9.99 3.38
C GLU A 333 14.34 -8.65 4.11
N PRO A 334 15.28 -8.56 5.08
CA PRO A 334 15.62 -7.30 5.72
C PRO A 334 16.48 -6.43 4.81
N GLY A 335 16.41 -5.11 5.01
CA GLY A 335 17.22 -4.11 4.31
C GLY A 335 16.57 -3.50 3.07
N TRP A 336 15.32 -3.83 2.79
CA TRP A 336 14.52 -3.15 1.76
C TRP A 336 13.80 -1.93 2.32
N PHE A 337 13.60 -0.89 1.50
CA PHE A 337 12.87 0.32 1.87
C PHE A 337 11.96 0.80 0.73
N ARG A 338 10.78 1.35 1.08
CA ARG A 338 9.92 2.10 0.15
C ARG A 338 10.25 3.59 0.24
N LEU A 339 10.50 4.20 -0.92
CA LEU A 339 10.59 5.65 -1.07
C LEU A 339 9.52 6.12 -2.06
N VAL A 340 8.76 7.15 -1.70
CA VAL A 340 7.70 7.76 -2.52
C VAL A 340 8.30 8.88 -3.36
N PHE A 341 8.14 8.80 -4.68
CA PHE A 341 8.66 9.80 -5.62
C PHE A 341 7.59 10.81 -6.08
N SER A 342 6.32 10.64 -5.72
CA SER A 342 5.25 11.53 -6.16
C SER A 342 5.00 12.74 -5.25
N ASN A 343 5.96 13.08 -4.37
CA ASN A 343 5.94 14.35 -3.64
C ASN A 343 6.47 15.50 -4.53
N SER A 344 6.48 16.74 -4.03
CA SER A 344 6.92 17.89 -4.83
C SER A 344 8.36 17.71 -5.33
N VAL A 345 8.63 18.09 -6.58
CA VAL A 345 9.92 17.86 -7.27
C VAL A 345 11.10 18.45 -6.46
N ASP A 346 10.90 19.59 -5.82
CA ASP A 346 11.84 20.19 -4.84
C ASP A 346 12.27 19.21 -3.73
N LYS A 347 11.33 18.47 -3.12
CA LYS A 347 11.63 17.51 -2.05
C LYS A 347 12.47 16.33 -2.55
N ILE A 348 12.30 15.94 -3.81
CA ILE A 348 13.10 14.87 -4.45
C ILE A 348 14.52 15.37 -4.74
N TYR A 349 14.66 16.58 -5.29
CA TYR A 349 15.96 17.22 -5.48
C TYR A 349 16.69 17.46 -4.15
N LEU A 350 15.99 17.93 -3.11
CA LEU A 350 16.55 18.09 -1.77
C LEU A 350 16.98 16.75 -1.18
N CYS A 351 16.21 15.67 -1.38
CA CYS A 351 16.64 14.33 -1.00
C CYS A 351 17.96 13.95 -1.69
N LYS A 352 18.05 14.20 -3.01
CA LYS A 352 19.27 13.96 -3.81
C LYS A 352 20.45 14.88 -3.47
N LEU A 353 20.22 16.06 -2.89
CA LEU A 353 21.29 17.02 -2.56
C LEU A 353 21.82 16.92 -1.11
N LEU A 354 21.02 16.34 -0.21
CA LEU A 354 21.32 16.29 1.24
C LEU A 354 21.67 14.89 1.75
N TYR A 355 21.29 13.83 1.03
CA TYR A 355 21.42 12.44 1.49
C TYR A 355 22.07 11.49 0.48
N PHE A 356 22.17 11.88 -0.80
CA PHE A 356 22.75 11.12 -1.90
C PHE A 356 23.93 11.89 -2.54
#